data_AF-A0A7Z1HNP8-F1
#
_entry.id   AF-A0A7Z1HNP8-F1
#
_cell.length_a   1.000
_cell.length_b   1.000
_cell.length_c   1.000
_cell.angle_alpha   90.00
_cell.angle_beta   90.00
_cell.angle_gamma   90.00
#
_symmetry.space_group_name_H-M   'P 1'
#
loop_
_entity.id
_entity.type
_entity.pdbx_description
1 polymer ?
#
loop_
_entity_poly.entity_id
_entity_poly.type
_entity_poly.pdbx_seq_one_letter_code
_entity_poly.pdbx_strand_id
1 'polypeptide(L)'
;YTVQALKSGDILFACVQPDSDDNHPRNLSVCRSDLLGSSRKGHEYMLKYLLGTDSGIQGEALGSSEGIKPEEVEWQSAAIEGKLDLLVTLDFRMSSTCLFSDIVLPTATWYEKDDMNTSDMHPF
;
A
#
# COMPACT_ATOMS: atom_id res chain seq x y z
N TYR A 1 20.57 -22.01 11.00
CA TYR A 1 19.44 -22.30 10.09
C TYR A 1 19.15 -21.12 9.17
N THR A 2 18.50 -20.04 9.62
CA THR A 2 18.08 -18.92 8.75
C THR A 2 19.22 -18.22 8.00
N VAL A 3 20.33 -17.89 8.68
CA VAL A 3 21.49 -17.25 8.00
C VAL A 3 22.14 -18.16 6.96
N GLN A 4 22.14 -19.48 7.20
CA GLN A 4 22.65 -20.44 6.20
C GLN A 4 21.70 -20.54 5.02
N ALA A 5 20.38 -20.63 5.26
CA ALA A 5 19.35 -20.66 4.22
C ALA A 5 19.32 -19.39 3.35
N LEU A 6 19.56 -18.21 3.95
CA LEU A 6 19.72 -16.95 3.21
C LEU A 6 21.00 -16.95 2.35
N LYS A 7 22.09 -17.56 2.83
CA LYS A 7 23.36 -17.66 2.09
C LYS A 7 23.31 -18.72 0.99
N SER A 8 22.57 -19.81 1.18
CA SER A 8 22.36 -20.85 0.17
C SER A 8 21.32 -20.47 -0.87
N GLY A 9 20.43 -19.52 -0.55
CA GLY A 9 19.33 -19.10 -1.43
C GLY A 9 18.04 -19.90 -1.21
N ASP A 10 18.00 -20.80 -0.22
CA ASP A 10 16.78 -21.55 0.12
C ASP A 10 15.69 -20.65 0.71
N ILE A 11 16.08 -19.50 1.29
CA ILE A 11 15.19 -18.42 1.70
C ILE A 11 15.64 -17.15 0.98
N LEU A 12 14.70 -16.46 0.36
CA LEU A 12 14.92 -15.18 -0.31
C LEU A 12 14.16 -14.06 0.43
N PHE A 13 14.60 -12.82 0.25
CA PHE A 13 13.84 -11.67 0.72
C PHE A 13 12.60 -11.47 -0.15
N ALA A 14 11.46 -11.16 0.47
CA ALA A 14 10.20 -10.91 -0.25
C ALA A 14 10.31 -9.78 -1.29
N CYS A 15 11.20 -8.82 -1.07
CA CYS A 15 11.45 -7.72 -2.01
C CYS A 15 12.11 -8.15 -3.34
N VAL A 16 12.70 -9.35 -3.40
CA VAL A 16 13.26 -9.93 -4.63
C VAL A 16 12.14 -10.36 -5.58
N GLN A 17 11.00 -10.80 -5.03
CA GLN A 17 9.83 -11.26 -5.80
C GLN A 17 8.53 -10.61 -5.26
N PRO A 18 8.37 -9.29 -5.38
CA PRO A 18 7.26 -8.55 -4.77
C PRO A 18 5.90 -8.81 -5.44
N ASP A 19 5.90 -9.38 -6.64
CA ASP A 19 4.71 -9.77 -7.39
C ASP A 19 4.43 -11.29 -7.27
N SER A 20 5.14 -11.99 -6.38
CA SER A 20 4.72 -13.32 -5.95
C SER A 20 3.42 -13.24 -5.13
N ASP A 21 2.60 -14.28 -5.21
CA ASP A 21 1.32 -14.37 -4.51
C ASP A 21 1.48 -14.28 -2.98
N ASP A 22 2.64 -14.68 -2.46
CA ASP A 22 2.90 -14.69 -1.01
C ASP A 22 3.55 -13.39 -0.48
N ASN A 23 4.04 -12.50 -1.35
CA ASN A 23 4.97 -11.43 -0.98
C ASN A 23 4.36 -10.02 -0.95
N HIS A 24 3.04 -9.91 -1.04
CA HIS A 24 2.33 -8.64 -1.02
C HIS A 24 1.36 -8.53 0.17
N PRO A 25 1.09 -7.30 0.67
CA PRO A 25 0.17 -7.12 1.77
C PRO A 25 -1.26 -7.39 1.31
N ARG A 26 -1.99 -8.22 2.05
CA ARG A 26 -3.38 -8.58 1.77
C ARG A 26 -4.41 -7.77 2.56
N ASN A 27 -4.06 -7.37 3.79
CA ASN A 27 -4.96 -6.61 4.66
C ASN A 27 -4.31 -5.27 5.03
N LEU A 28 -5.04 -4.18 4.80
CA LEU A 28 -4.60 -2.84 5.17
C LEU A 28 -5.67 -2.15 6.01
N SER A 29 -5.28 -1.69 7.20
CA SER A 29 -6.12 -0.86 8.05
C SER A 29 -5.60 0.57 8.07
N VAL A 30 -6.42 1.51 7.64
CA VAL A 30 -6.11 2.94 7.63
C VAL A 30 -6.89 3.62 8.75
N CYS A 31 -6.19 4.28 9.65
CA CYS A 31 -6.80 5.11 10.69
C CYS A 31 -6.07 6.45 10.77
N ARG A 32 -6.82 7.51 11.11
CA ARG A 32 -6.26 8.87 11.32
C ARG A 32 -5.47 9.41 10.10
N SER A 33 -5.70 8.87 8.91
CA SER A 33 -4.97 9.21 7.69
C SER A 33 -5.91 9.16 6.49
N ASP A 34 -5.75 10.12 5.58
CA ASP A 34 -6.40 10.10 4.27
C ASP A 34 -5.36 9.72 3.21
N LEU A 35 -5.02 8.43 3.19
CA LEU A 35 -3.94 7.89 2.35
C LEU A 35 -4.22 8.11 0.87
N LEU A 36 -5.45 7.79 0.42
CA LEU A 36 -5.82 7.87 -0.99
C LEU A 36 -6.16 9.30 -1.44
N GLY A 37 -6.62 10.16 -0.53
CA GLY A 37 -7.01 11.54 -0.85
C GLY A 37 -5.95 12.61 -0.65
N SER A 38 -4.92 12.35 0.16
CA SER A 38 -3.98 13.42 0.58
C SER A 38 -2.51 13.02 0.47
N SER A 39 -2.07 12.03 1.26
CA SER A 39 -0.62 11.82 1.49
C SER A 39 0.07 11.03 0.38
N ARG A 40 -0.67 10.38 -0.51
CA ARG A 40 -0.09 9.50 -1.53
C ARG A 40 0.44 10.24 -2.74
N LYS A 41 1.68 9.91 -3.12
CA LYS A 41 2.23 10.16 -4.45
C LYS A 41 1.92 8.96 -5.36
N GLY A 42 1.50 9.21 -6.60
CA GLY A 42 1.09 8.15 -7.53
C GLY A 42 -0.25 7.52 -7.14
N HIS A 43 -1.30 8.35 -7.09
CA HIS A 43 -2.67 7.94 -6.76
C HIS A 43 -3.18 6.82 -7.70
N GLU A 44 -3.06 7.03 -9.01
CA GLU A 44 -3.50 6.08 -10.04
C GLU A 44 -2.80 4.71 -9.93
N TYR A 45 -1.53 4.69 -9.51
CA TYR A 45 -0.80 3.46 -9.25
C TYR A 45 -1.36 2.70 -8.02
N MET A 46 -1.99 3.37 -7.04
CA MET A 46 -2.68 2.66 -5.93
C MET A 46 -3.92 1.99 -6.44
N LEU A 47 -4.73 2.77 -7.18
CA LEU A 47 -5.99 2.33 -7.72
C LEU A 47 -5.76 1.05 -8.53
N LYS A 48 -4.78 1.08 -9.44
CA LYS A 48 -4.42 -0.09 -10.24
C LYS A 48 -3.84 -1.26 -9.43
N TYR A 49 -2.68 -1.06 -8.78
CA TYR A 49 -1.90 -2.19 -8.27
C TYR A 49 -2.29 -2.65 -6.87
N LEU A 50 -2.81 -1.75 -6.03
CA LEU A 50 -3.21 -2.09 -4.66
C LEU A 50 -4.70 -2.40 -4.56
N LEU A 51 -5.55 -1.60 -5.20
CA LEU A 51 -7.01 -1.76 -5.13
C LEU A 51 -7.59 -2.59 -6.29
N GLY A 52 -6.90 -2.66 -7.43
CA GLY A 52 -7.40 -3.38 -8.61
C GLY A 52 -8.57 -2.67 -9.30
N THR A 53 -8.73 -1.36 -9.11
CA THR A 53 -9.78 -0.56 -9.75
C THR A 53 -9.28 0.09 -11.04
N ASP A 54 -10.22 0.67 -11.78
CA ASP A 54 -9.89 1.54 -12.92
C ASP A 54 -8.89 2.62 -12.50
N SER A 55 -7.98 2.96 -13.41
CA SER A 55 -6.94 3.96 -13.20
C SER A 55 -6.70 4.79 -14.46
N GLY A 56 -6.30 6.03 -14.27
CA GLY A 56 -5.99 7.01 -15.32
C GLY A 56 -4.53 7.00 -15.78
N ILE A 57 -3.77 5.92 -15.54
CA ILE A 57 -2.35 5.85 -15.97
C ILE A 57 -2.27 5.93 -17.50
N GLN A 58 -1.60 6.97 -18.01
CA GLN A 58 -1.44 7.21 -19.46
C GLN A 58 -0.12 6.67 -20.02
N GLY A 59 0.90 6.54 -19.16
CA GLY A 59 2.22 6.07 -19.56
C GLY A 59 2.27 4.55 -19.70
N GLU A 60 3.14 4.06 -20.57
CA GLU A 60 3.40 2.63 -20.67
C GLU A 60 4.29 2.14 -19.51
N ALA A 61 4.08 0.89 -19.09
CA ALA A 61 4.92 0.26 -18.10
C ALA A 61 6.31 -0.05 -18.69
N LEU A 62 7.33 -0.07 -17.85
CA LEU A 62 8.60 -0.73 -18.19
C LEU A 62 8.30 -2.14 -18.71
N GLY A 63 9.00 -2.60 -19.76
CA GLY A 63 8.73 -3.90 -20.40
C GLY A 63 7.74 -3.89 -21.58
N SER A 64 7.03 -2.79 -21.85
CA SER A 64 6.31 -2.60 -23.14
C SER A 64 7.27 -2.33 -24.31
N SER A 65 8.47 -1.80 -24.00
CA SER A 65 9.59 -1.55 -24.89
C SER A 65 10.84 -2.29 -24.42
N GLU A 66 11.91 -2.35 -25.24
CA GLU A 66 13.23 -2.91 -24.88
C GLU A 66 13.97 -2.05 -23.83
N GLY A 67 13.34 -1.82 -22.69
CA GLY A 67 13.92 -1.14 -21.54
C GLY A 67 14.81 -2.07 -20.71
N ILE A 68 15.72 -1.45 -19.96
CA ILE A 68 16.57 -2.16 -19.00
C ILE A 68 15.70 -2.63 -17.83
N LYS A 69 15.77 -3.94 -17.54
CA LYS A 69 15.08 -4.58 -16.42
C LYS A 69 15.95 -4.54 -15.16
N PRO A 70 15.35 -4.52 -13.96
CA PRO A 70 16.10 -4.63 -12.72
C PRO A 70 16.86 -5.97 -12.65
N GLU A 71 18.04 -5.97 -12.03
CA GLU A 71 18.88 -7.17 -11.87
C GLU A 71 18.58 -7.91 -10.55
N GLU A 72 18.10 -7.19 -9.53
CA GLU A 72 17.87 -7.72 -8.18
C GLU A 72 16.41 -8.11 -7.90
N VAL A 73 15.48 -7.70 -8.76
CA VAL A 73 14.04 -7.94 -8.62
C VAL A 73 13.57 -8.73 -9.81
N GLU A 74 12.83 -9.81 -9.57
CA GLU A 74 12.24 -10.60 -10.64
C GLU A 74 11.23 -9.77 -11.43
N TRP A 75 11.41 -9.75 -12.75
CA TRP A 75 10.54 -9.04 -13.66
C TRP A 75 9.48 -9.97 -14.24
N GLN A 76 8.19 -9.66 -14.01
CA GLN A 76 7.06 -10.36 -14.63
C GLN A 76 6.48 -9.54 -15.79
N SER A 77 5.97 -10.22 -16.84
CA SER A 77 5.40 -9.55 -18.01
C SER A 77 4.08 -8.84 -17.71
N ALA A 78 3.27 -9.40 -16.82
CA ALA A 78 2.08 -8.77 -16.27
C ALA A 78 2.30 -8.57 -14.77
N ALA A 79 2.16 -7.32 -14.32
CA ALA A 79 2.21 -7.00 -12.90
C ALA A 79 0.89 -7.42 -12.23
N ILE A 80 0.97 -7.88 -10.99
CA ILE A 80 -0.22 -8.22 -10.20
C ILE A 80 -0.99 -6.95 -9.80
N GLU A 81 -2.29 -6.96 -10.03
CA GLU A 81 -3.22 -5.88 -9.70
C GLU A 81 -4.14 -6.32 -8.56
N GLY A 82 -4.68 -5.37 -7.79
CA GLY A 82 -5.56 -5.69 -6.66
C GLY A 82 -4.89 -6.51 -5.56
N LYS A 83 -3.68 -6.10 -5.13
CA LYS A 83 -2.93 -6.79 -4.07
C LYS A 83 -3.68 -6.87 -2.72
N LEU A 84 -4.54 -5.91 -2.42
CA LEU A 84 -5.30 -5.90 -1.17
C LEU A 84 -6.56 -6.76 -1.30
N ASP A 85 -6.68 -7.74 -0.42
CA ASP A 85 -7.91 -8.51 -0.22
C ASP A 85 -8.92 -7.74 0.66
N LEU A 86 -8.43 -6.86 1.55
CA LEU A 86 -9.28 -6.08 2.45
C LEU A 86 -8.66 -4.72 2.80
N LEU A 87 -9.39 -3.64 2.52
CA LEU A 87 -9.11 -2.28 2.98
C LEU A 87 -10.17 -1.83 4.01
N VAL A 88 -9.71 -1.64 5.25
CA VAL A 88 -10.54 -1.15 6.35
C VAL A 88 -10.13 0.27 6.71
N THR A 89 -11.07 1.20 6.73
CA THR A 89 -10.80 2.60 7.12
C THR A 89 -11.62 3.02 8.32
N LEU A 90 -10.95 3.65 9.30
CA LEU A 90 -11.55 4.23 10.49
C LEU A 90 -11.52 5.76 10.37
N ASP A 91 -12.69 6.37 10.21
CA ASP A 91 -12.83 7.81 10.03
C ASP A 91 -14.16 8.32 10.62
N PHE A 92 -14.19 9.58 11.03
CA PHE A 92 -15.39 10.24 11.55
C PHE A 92 -16.12 11.00 10.43
N ARG A 93 -15.51 11.11 9.24
CA ARG A 93 -16.08 11.67 8.02
C ARG A 93 -15.83 10.73 6.84
N MET A 94 -16.65 10.83 5.80
CA MET A 94 -16.38 10.13 4.54
C MET A 94 -15.25 10.81 3.78
N SER A 95 -14.01 10.38 4.04
CA SER A 95 -12.81 10.79 3.28
C SER A 95 -12.73 10.07 1.92
N SER A 96 -11.84 10.54 1.03
CA SER A 96 -11.59 9.84 -0.24
C SER A 96 -11.12 8.41 0.02
N THR A 97 -10.30 8.19 1.06
CA THR A 97 -9.91 6.84 1.46
C THR A 97 -11.11 5.97 1.83
N CYS A 98 -12.10 6.51 2.57
CA CYS A 98 -13.33 5.79 2.89
C CYS A 98 -14.14 5.41 1.63
N LEU A 99 -14.18 6.28 0.61
CA LEU A 99 -14.92 6.01 -0.64
C LEU A 99 -14.36 4.81 -1.41
N PHE A 100 -13.07 4.53 -1.29
CA PHE A 100 -12.40 3.40 -1.94
C PHE A 100 -12.21 2.19 -1.00
N SER A 101 -12.72 2.23 0.25
CA SER A 101 -12.54 1.16 1.23
C SER A 101 -13.67 0.13 1.18
N ASP A 102 -13.36 -1.13 1.50
CA ASP A 102 -14.35 -2.20 1.61
C ASP A 102 -15.19 -2.05 2.88
N ILE A 103 -14.55 -1.68 4.00
CA ILE A 103 -15.20 -1.49 5.29
C ILE A 103 -14.84 -0.12 5.85
N VAL A 104 -15.87 0.65 6.20
CA VAL A 104 -15.72 1.93 6.90
C VAL A 104 -16.29 1.79 8.30
N LEU A 105 -15.46 2.07 9.31
CA LEU A 105 -15.85 2.02 10.71
C LEU A 105 -15.94 3.46 11.26
N PRO A 106 -17.09 3.88 11.80
CA PRO A 106 -17.25 5.21 12.36
C PRO A 106 -16.40 5.34 13.64
N THR A 107 -15.50 6.32 13.67
CA THR A 107 -14.71 6.63 14.87
C THR A 107 -15.21 7.91 15.55
N ALA A 108 -14.95 8.01 16.86
CA ALA A 108 -15.27 9.20 17.64
C ALA A 108 -14.47 10.42 17.14
N THR A 109 -15.11 11.58 17.15
CA THR A 109 -14.42 12.84 16.90
C THR A 109 -13.46 13.17 18.05
N TRP A 110 -12.61 14.18 17.87
CA TRP A 110 -11.63 14.57 18.91
C TRP A 110 -12.26 15.04 20.22
N TYR A 111 -13.54 15.44 20.22
CA TYR A 111 -14.26 15.90 21.43
C TYR A 111 -15.04 14.78 22.14
N GLU A 112 -14.99 13.56 21.64
CA GLU A 112 -15.77 12.42 22.13
C GLU A 112 -14.87 11.31 22.68
N LYS A 113 -13.58 11.60 22.91
CA LYS A 113 -12.60 10.64 23.40
C LYS A 113 -11.50 11.30 24.25
N ASP A 114 -10.91 10.52 25.14
CA ASP A 114 -9.73 10.89 25.89
C ASP A 114 -8.46 10.49 25.13
N ASP A 115 -7.58 11.45 24.87
CA ASP A 115 -6.26 11.24 24.24
C ASP A 115 -5.32 12.41 24.61
N MET A 116 -4.02 12.26 24.37
CA MET A 116 -3.03 13.32 24.58
C MET A 116 -2.42 13.78 23.24
N ASN A 117 -1.96 15.02 23.19
CA ASN A 117 -1.31 15.60 22.01
C ASN A 117 -0.12 16.46 22.46
N THR A 118 1.01 16.35 21.76
CA THR A 118 2.24 17.12 21.97
C THR A 118 2.78 17.57 20.61
N SER A 119 3.53 18.67 20.57
CA SER A 119 4.10 19.20 19.33
C SER A 119 5.52 19.71 19.54
N ASP A 120 6.35 19.63 18.49
CA ASP A 120 7.72 20.19 18.49
C ASP A 120 7.76 21.71 18.78
N MET A 121 6.63 22.42 18.58
CA MET A 121 6.55 23.87 18.73
C MET A 121 6.58 24.36 20.18
N HIS A 122 6.26 23.52 21.16
CA HIS A 122 6.15 23.91 22.57
C HIS A 122 6.34 22.73 23.56
N PRO A 123 6.76 22.98 24.82
CA PRO A 123 7.02 21.93 25.80
C PRO A 123 5.80 21.53 26.65
N PHE A 124 4.58 21.88 26.23
CA PHE A 124 3.32 21.42 26.83
C PHE A 124 2.84 20.14 26.19
#